data_AF-A0A967EAN1-F1
#
_entry.id   AF-A0A967EAN1-F1
#
_cell.length_a   1.000
_cell.length_b   1.000
_cell.length_c   1.000
_cell.angle_alpha   90.00
_cell.angle_beta   90.00
_cell.angle_gamma   90.00
#
_symmetry.space_group_name_H-M   'P 1'
#
loop_
_entity.id
_entity.type
_entity.pdbx_description
1 polymer ?
#
loop_
_entity_poly.entity_id
_entity_poly.type
_entity_poly.pdbx_seq_one_letter_code
_entity_poly.pdbx_strand_id
1 'polypeptide(L)'
;MREFLPVISRVTRKEFRGFFSTPAAYLFVGAFLTLILFIFFWLETFFARNIADVRPLFEWLPLLLIFLVAALTMRSWAEERLAGTLESLLTAPVRPLELVLGKFFASLLLVSIALLLTLPLPVTVSMLGPLDWGPVIGGYVATLFLAAAYVAIGLYMSVRTDNSIVALILTSVVCGLFYLIGAETITVLFGHEVGSRLALFGTGTRFESISRGVLDLRDLYYSCSIVGVFLTLNVFSLEQIRWAGNPVSQRHRQWAWVAGLTAANFIAGNLWLGSITHARIDMTHGNLYSLSQSTQQQLAQLREPLVIRGYFSAKTHPLLAPLVPRLKDLLEEYVVASGGRARVEVVDPTRNRGAEEEAASRYGIRPVPFQTADRYQAAVVSSYFDLVIAYGDQYERLGFQDLIEVKAYSEDDLDVVLKDPEYAITRAIRKVTGAYQAGGNVFDNLTRPVTFKGYMSSDKRLPKALRDLRADLEGLLKELGKEAGERLTVRFVDPDTEGGQLAEELKQKYGFRPQILSPLDPKPFWFYMVLEADGEVVQVPLPTTLSKEELKRAVETALQRLTPGVLKTVVMVKPQLTGPGSQRYTELEKTLGENVRLKEADL
;
A
#
# COMPACT_ATOMS: atom_id res chain seq x y z
N MET A 1 -33.03 22.56 27.46
CA MET A 1 -31.82 22.56 26.62
C MET A 1 -31.09 23.91 26.61
N ARG A 2 -31.77 25.07 26.77
CA ARG A 2 -31.15 26.42 26.78
C ARG A 2 -30.10 26.69 27.87
N GLU A 3 -30.10 25.94 28.99
CA GLU A 3 -29.13 26.14 30.09
C GLU A 3 -27.96 25.13 30.13
N PHE A 4 -27.94 24.12 29.26
CA PHE A 4 -26.95 23.04 29.34
C PHE A 4 -25.53 23.47 28.94
N LEU A 5 -25.39 24.11 27.76
CA LEU A 5 -24.12 24.65 27.27
C LEU A 5 -23.50 25.74 28.15
N PRO A 6 -24.26 26.74 28.67
CA PRO A 6 -23.66 27.77 29.52
C PRO A 6 -23.17 27.22 30.87
N VAL A 7 -23.82 26.18 31.42
CA VAL A 7 -23.35 25.53 32.65
C VAL A 7 -22.01 24.83 32.41
N ILE A 8 -21.87 24.04 31.33
CA ILE A 8 -20.60 23.40 30.98
C ILE A 8 -19.48 24.43 30.84
N SER A 9 -19.71 25.51 30.10
CA SER A 9 -18.71 26.57 29.93
C SER A 9 -18.31 27.22 31.26
N ARG A 10 -19.25 27.43 32.18
CA ARG A 10 -18.93 27.95 33.54
C ARG A 10 -18.07 26.98 34.33
N VAL A 11 -18.39 25.68 34.30
CA VAL A 11 -17.58 24.63 34.95
C VAL A 11 -16.20 24.58 34.33
N THR A 12 -16.09 24.53 32.99
CA THR A 12 -14.81 24.55 32.27
C THR A 12 -13.97 25.77 32.67
N ARG A 13 -14.56 26.97 32.71
CA ARG A 13 -13.84 28.19 33.07
C ARG A 13 -13.37 28.18 34.52
N LYS A 14 -14.18 27.64 35.45
CA LYS A 14 -13.82 27.46 36.86
C LYS A 14 -12.64 26.50 37.00
N GLU A 15 -12.73 25.30 36.42
CA GLU A 15 -11.69 24.27 36.50
C GLU A 15 -10.39 24.74 35.83
N PHE A 16 -10.50 25.36 34.64
CA PHE A 16 -9.36 25.90 33.92
C PHE A 16 -8.64 26.99 34.71
N ARG A 17 -9.38 27.93 35.32
CA ARG A 17 -8.80 28.93 36.23
C ARG A 17 -8.15 28.27 37.45
N GLY A 18 -8.74 27.18 37.95
CA GLY A 18 -8.17 26.36 39.03
C GLY A 18 -6.77 25.85 38.69
N PHE A 19 -6.55 25.34 37.46
CA PHE A 19 -5.23 24.86 37.04
C PHE A 19 -4.14 25.95 37.10
N PHE A 20 -4.44 27.18 36.66
CA PHE A 20 -3.49 28.30 36.68
C PHE A 20 -3.40 29.01 38.04
N SER A 21 -4.36 28.78 38.93
CA SER A 21 -4.29 29.29 40.31
C SER A 21 -3.24 28.58 41.16
N THR A 22 -2.76 27.42 40.69
CA THR A 22 -1.67 26.66 41.31
C THR A 22 -0.48 26.53 40.35
N PRO A 23 0.74 26.26 40.84
CA PRO A 23 1.90 26.04 39.98
C PRO A 23 1.78 24.83 39.03
N ALA A 24 0.78 23.96 39.22
CA ALA A 24 0.64 22.71 38.50
C ALA A 24 0.52 22.89 36.98
N ALA A 25 -0.26 23.87 36.50
CA ALA A 25 -0.38 24.13 35.06
C ALA A 25 0.95 24.55 34.43
N TYR A 26 1.69 25.44 35.10
CA TYR A 26 2.99 25.91 34.62
C TYR A 26 4.03 24.79 34.60
N LEU A 27 4.06 23.95 35.65
CA LEU A 27 4.93 22.77 35.69
C LEU A 27 4.57 21.75 34.61
N PHE A 28 3.29 21.51 34.37
CA PHE A 28 2.82 20.63 33.30
C PHE A 28 3.26 21.12 31.92
N VAL A 29 2.97 22.39 31.59
CA VAL A 29 3.34 22.98 30.29
C VAL A 29 4.86 23.05 30.14
N GLY A 30 5.58 23.45 31.18
CA GLY A 30 7.05 23.50 31.18
C GLY A 30 7.67 22.13 30.97
N ALA A 31 7.25 21.12 31.72
CA ALA A 31 7.74 19.75 31.57
C ALA A 31 7.43 19.18 30.17
N PHE A 32 6.22 19.42 29.66
CA PHE A 32 5.84 19.02 28.29
C PHE A 32 6.77 19.63 27.25
N LEU A 33 6.96 20.95 27.28
CA LEU A 33 7.81 21.67 26.33
C LEU A 33 9.28 21.27 26.45
N THR A 34 9.81 21.13 27.67
CA THR A 34 11.21 20.73 27.86
C THR A 34 11.44 19.30 27.34
N LEU A 35 10.56 18.36 27.66
CA LEU A 35 10.71 16.98 27.21
C LEU A 35 10.59 16.85 25.70
N ILE A 36 9.60 17.51 25.08
CA ILE A 36 9.42 17.43 23.63
C ILE A 36 10.58 18.07 22.86
N LEU A 37 11.09 19.21 23.33
CA LEU A 37 12.26 19.88 22.74
C LEU A 37 13.51 19.02 22.88
N PHE A 38 13.71 18.41 24.05
CA PHE A 38 14.83 17.51 24.28
C PHE A 38 14.77 16.29 23.36
N ILE A 39 13.61 15.64 23.25
CA ILE A 39 13.43 14.49 22.35
C ILE A 39 13.73 14.90 20.91
N PHE A 40 13.14 16.00 20.44
CA PHE A 40 13.28 16.45 19.06
C PHE A 40 14.72 16.80 18.68
N PHE A 41 15.41 17.60 19.50
CA PHE A 41 16.76 18.07 19.16
C PHE A 41 17.87 17.09 19.51
N TRP A 42 17.76 16.40 20.65
CA TRP A 42 18.83 15.53 21.16
C TRP A 42 18.60 14.05 20.85
N LEU A 43 17.43 13.50 21.16
CA LEU A 43 17.18 12.07 21.01
C LEU A 43 17.09 11.65 19.54
N GLU A 44 16.34 12.43 18.75
CA GLU A 44 16.17 12.21 17.31
C GLU A 44 17.29 12.84 16.47
N THR A 45 18.24 13.54 17.12
CA THR A 45 19.39 14.18 16.47
C THR A 45 19.00 14.97 15.22
N PHE A 46 17.98 15.83 15.31
CA PHE A 46 17.38 16.54 14.17
C PHE A 46 18.41 17.10 13.17
N PHE A 47 19.45 17.78 13.67
CA PHE A 47 20.50 18.37 12.84
C PHE A 47 21.37 17.35 12.09
N ALA A 48 21.48 16.12 12.57
CA ALA A 48 22.23 15.05 11.92
C ALA A 48 21.45 14.39 10.77
N ARG A 49 20.10 14.45 10.78
CA ARG A 49 19.26 13.87 9.71
C ARG A 49 19.35 14.67 8.40
N ASN A 50 19.80 15.92 8.46
CA ASN A 50 19.93 16.85 7.32
C ASN A 50 18.65 16.97 6.46
N ILE A 51 17.48 16.88 7.09
CA ILE A 51 16.18 17.03 6.43
C ILE A 51 15.23 17.88 7.26
N ALA A 52 14.45 18.73 6.58
CA ALA A 52 13.40 19.52 7.19
C ALA A 52 12.14 18.66 7.42
N ASP A 53 12.16 17.85 8.47
CA ASP A 53 11.09 16.89 8.81
C ASP A 53 10.74 16.96 10.30
N VAL A 54 9.45 17.14 10.61
CA VAL A 54 8.95 17.20 11.99
C VAL A 54 8.33 15.88 12.46
N ARG A 55 8.25 14.85 11.61
CA ARG A 55 7.64 13.55 11.98
C ARG A 55 8.19 12.94 13.28
N PRO A 56 9.51 12.96 13.57
CA PRO A 56 10.02 12.38 14.80
C PRO A 56 9.49 13.04 16.08
N LEU A 57 9.03 14.30 16.01
CA LEU A 57 8.37 14.96 17.14
C LEU A 57 7.08 14.23 17.53
N PHE A 58 6.34 13.73 16.54
CA PHE A 58 5.06 13.06 16.75
C PHE A 58 5.21 11.60 17.17
N GLU A 59 6.29 10.92 16.77
CA GLU A 59 6.52 9.50 17.11
C GLU A 59 6.56 9.24 18.63
N TRP A 60 7.20 10.13 19.39
CA TRP A 60 7.31 10.02 20.85
C TRP A 60 6.13 10.60 21.62
N LEU A 61 5.30 11.39 20.95
CA LEU A 61 4.24 12.17 21.56
C LEU A 61 3.16 11.30 22.22
N PRO A 62 2.70 10.18 21.62
CA PRO A 62 1.78 9.25 22.28
C PRO A 62 2.29 8.74 23.62
N LEU A 63 3.58 8.36 23.69
CA LEU A 63 4.18 7.84 24.91
C LEU A 63 4.28 8.92 25.98
N LEU A 64 4.71 10.12 25.60
CA LEU A 64 4.80 11.26 26.51
C LEU A 64 3.41 11.64 27.06
N LEU A 65 2.39 11.68 26.19
CA LEU A 65 1.02 11.99 26.57
C LEU A 65 0.43 11.01 27.58
N ILE A 66 0.79 9.72 27.54
CA ILE A 66 0.31 8.74 28.53
C ILE A 66 0.62 9.22 29.95
N PHE A 67 1.88 9.52 30.23
CA PHE A 67 2.31 9.93 31.57
C PHE A 67 1.84 11.34 31.92
N LEU A 68 1.90 12.25 30.96
CA LEU A 68 1.58 13.64 31.19
C LEU A 68 0.07 13.84 31.43
N VAL A 69 -0.78 13.20 30.64
CA VAL A 69 -2.25 13.22 30.82
C VAL A 69 -2.67 12.47 32.08
N ALA A 70 -1.99 11.36 32.41
CA ALA A 70 -2.21 10.68 33.69
C ALA A 70 -1.90 11.62 34.87
N ALA A 71 -0.78 12.34 34.85
CA ALA A 71 -0.43 13.31 35.88
C ALA A 71 -1.39 14.51 35.93
N LEU A 72 -1.92 14.95 34.79
CA LEU A 72 -2.91 16.03 34.74
C LEU A 72 -4.26 15.63 35.35
N THR A 73 -4.74 14.43 35.02
CA THR A 73 -6.09 13.98 35.37
C THR A 73 -6.17 13.29 36.73
N MET A 74 -5.05 12.84 37.30
CA MET A 74 -5.03 12.06 38.55
C MET A 74 -5.76 12.74 39.72
N ARG A 75 -5.68 14.07 39.81
CA ARG A 75 -6.25 14.89 40.90
C ARG A 75 -7.72 15.27 40.69
N SER A 76 -8.22 15.16 39.46
CA SER A 76 -9.50 15.74 39.03
C SER A 76 -10.69 15.34 39.90
N TRP A 77 -10.77 14.07 40.30
CA TRP A 77 -11.82 13.51 41.15
C TRP A 77 -11.28 12.89 42.43
N ALA A 78 -10.08 12.28 42.38
CA ALA A 78 -9.48 11.63 43.53
C ALA A 78 -9.25 12.61 44.71
N GLU A 79 -8.83 13.85 44.43
CA GLU A 79 -8.65 14.86 45.50
C GLU A 79 -9.99 15.34 46.07
N GLU A 80 -11.03 15.50 45.25
CA GLU A 80 -12.36 15.88 45.72
C GLU A 80 -12.98 14.77 46.60
N ARG A 81 -12.71 13.51 46.24
CA ARG A 81 -13.13 12.34 47.00
C ARG A 81 -12.37 12.22 48.32
N LEU A 82 -11.05 12.41 48.30
CA LEU A 82 -10.21 12.36 49.49
C LEU A 82 -10.53 13.51 50.46
N ALA A 83 -10.87 14.69 49.94
CA ALA A 83 -11.26 15.86 50.72
C ALA A 83 -12.71 15.82 51.23
N GLY A 84 -13.53 14.82 50.83
CA GLY A 84 -14.95 14.74 51.18
C GLY A 84 -15.80 15.88 50.61
N THR A 85 -15.33 16.55 49.56
CA THR A 85 -16.06 17.63 48.89
C THR A 85 -16.90 17.12 47.72
N LEU A 86 -16.65 15.88 47.28
CA LEU A 86 -17.39 15.22 46.20
C LEU A 86 -18.89 15.10 46.51
N GLU A 87 -19.27 14.77 47.74
CA GLU A 87 -20.66 14.65 48.16
C GLU A 87 -21.38 16.00 48.06
N SER A 88 -20.72 17.09 48.50
CA SER A 88 -21.25 18.45 48.36
C SER A 88 -21.41 18.83 46.89
N LEU A 89 -20.49 18.42 46.02
CA LEU A 89 -20.58 18.70 44.59
C LEU A 89 -21.74 17.93 43.92
N LEU A 90 -21.95 16.67 44.29
CA LEU A 90 -23.01 15.81 43.74
C LEU A 90 -24.42 16.19 44.21
N THR A 91 -24.53 16.96 45.31
CA THR A 91 -25.81 17.53 45.78
C THR A 91 -26.14 18.90 45.18
N ALA A 92 -25.18 19.53 44.49
CA ALA A 92 -25.41 20.78 43.79
C ALA A 92 -26.44 20.59 42.64
N PRO A 93 -27.18 21.63 42.24
CA PRO A 93 -28.19 21.55 41.18
C PRO A 93 -27.55 21.53 39.77
N VAL A 94 -26.51 20.70 39.58
CA VAL A 94 -25.74 20.54 38.34
C VAL A 94 -25.75 19.06 37.96
N ARG A 95 -25.95 18.75 36.68
CA ARG A 95 -26.02 17.35 36.25
C ARG A 95 -24.62 16.73 36.26
N PRO A 96 -24.44 15.44 36.63
CA PRO A 96 -23.13 14.78 36.60
C PRO A 96 -22.43 14.87 35.24
N LEU A 97 -23.20 14.78 34.15
CA LEU A 97 -22.70 14.92 32.80
C LEU A 97 -22.12 16.32 32.51
N GLU A 98 -22.69 17.38 33.07
CA GLU A 98 -22.18 18.75 32.91
C GLU A 98 -20.84 18.93 33.66
N LEU A 99 -20.70 18.32 34.85
CA LEU A 99 -19.45 18.31 35.61
C LEU A 99 -18.33 17.57 34.88
N VAL A 100 -18.65 16.36 34.38
CA VAL A 100 -17.70 15.51 33.64
C VAL A 100 -17.25 16.20 32.35
N LEU A 101 -18.18 16.74 31.55
CA LEU A 101 -17.83 17.49 30.34
C LEU A 101 -17.04 18.76 30.66
N GLY A 102 -17.39 19.48 31.73
CA GLY A 102 -16.68 20.67 32.16
C GLY A 102 -15.21 20.41 32.49
N LYS A 103 -14.93 19.38 33.31
CA LYS A 103 -13.57 18.93 33.64
C LYS A 103 -12.82 18.39 32.42
N PHE A 104 -13.49 17.62 31.56
CA PHE A 104 -12.93 17.13 30.30
C PHE A 104 -12.44 18.26 29.40
N PHE A 105 -13.29 19.25 29.10
CA PHE A 105 -12.89 20.38 28.27
C PHE A 105 -11.81 21.25 28.93
N ALA A 106 -11.81 21.38 30.25
CA ALA A 106 -10.76 22.14 30.95
C ALA A 106 -9.39 21.47 30.83
N SER A 107 -9.32 20.15 31.05
CA SER A 107 -8.09 19.38 30.89
C SER A 107 -7.64 19.34 29.43
N LEU A 108 -8.57 19.13 28.49
CA LEU A 108 -8.26 19.14 27.06
C LEU A 108 -7.72 20.51 26.62
N LEU A 109 -8.30 21.62 27.08
CA LEU A 109 -7.85 22.96 26.73
C LEU A 109 -6.44 23.25 27.25
N LEU A 110 -6.07 22.74 28.43
CA LEU A 110 -4.69 22.85 28.92
C LEU A 110 -3.70 22.09 28.02
N VAL A 111 -4.05 20.87 27.61
CA VAL A 111 -3.23 20.10 26.64
C VAL A 111 -3.15 20.84 25.29
N SER A 112 -4.26 21.38 24.80
CA SER A 112 -4.30 22.16 23.56
C SER A 112 -3.38 23.38 23.62
N ILE A 113 -3.32 24.10 24.75
CA ILE A 113 -2.39 25.22 24.93
C ILE A 113 -0.95 24.72 24.92
N ALA A 114 -0.65 23.61 25.61
CA ALA A 114 0.68 23.02 25.60
C ALA A 114 1.12 22.63 24.17
N LEU A 115 0.23 22.06 23.37
CA LEU A 115 0.46 21.75 21.95
C LEU A 115 0.62 23.01 21.11
N LEU A 116 -0.21 24.03 21.31
CA LEU A 116 -0.12 25.30 20.59
C LEU A 116 1.25 25.96 20.80
N LEU A 117 1.80 25.87 22.01
CA LEU A 117 3.12 26.39 22.34
C LEU A 117 4.28 25.65 21.66
N THR A 118 4.04 24.48 21.04
CA THR A 118 5.03 23.78 20.22
C THR A 118 5.02 24.23 18.75
N LEU A 119 4.00 24.94 18.28
CA LEU A 119 3.90 25.41 16.88
C LEU A 119 5.11 26.22 16.38
N PRO A 120 5.82 27.01 17.21
CA PRO A 120 7.04 27.67 16.77
C PRO A 120 8.09 26.70 16.18
N LEU A 121 8.11 25.43 16.61
CA LEU A 121 9.05 24.43 16.08
C LEU A 121 8.83 24.15 14.57
N PRO A 122 7.67 23.65 14.10
CA PRO A 122 7.43 23.49 12.67
C PRO A 122 7.64 24.77 11.87
N VAL A 123 7.27 25.94 12.42
CA VAL A 123 7.51 27.22 11.77
C VAL A 123 9.00 27.45 11.56
N THR A 124 9.84 27.26 12.58
CA THR A 124 11.30 27.40 12.41
C THR A 124 11.89 26.38 11.43
N VAL A 125 11.38 25.14 11.42
CA VAL A 125 11.83 24.10 10.47
C VAL A 125 11.46 24.47 9.03
N SER A 126 10.27 25.06 8.80
CA SER A 126 9.84 25.53 7.47
C SER A 126 10.71 26.66 6.91
N MET A 127 11.38 27.42 7.80
CA MET A 127 12.34 28.45 7.38
C MET A 127 13.71 27.87 7.03
N LEU A 128 14.03 26.67 7.52
CA LEU A 128 15.31 25.99 7.29
C LEU A 128 15.31 25.11 6.03
N GLY A 129 14.14 24.66 5.55
CA GLY A 129 14.03 23.83 4.35
C GLY A 129 12.59 23.55 3.92
N PRO A 130 12.39 22.79 2.84
CA PRO A 130 11.07 22.48 2.28
C PRO A 130 10.30 21.51 3.19
N LEU A 131 9.52 22.05 4.13
CA LEU A 131 8.69 21.29 5.05
C LEU A 131 7.29 21.02 4.45
N ASP A 132 6.86 19.75 4.49
CA ASP A 132 5.48 19.39 4.17
C ASP A 132 4.56 19.69 5.37
N TRP A 133 3.58 20.58 5.15
CA TRP A 133 2.61 20.96 6.18
C TRP A 133 1.50 19.92 6.40
N GLY A 134 1.31 18.96 5.48
CA GLY A 134 0.33 17.90 5.62
C GLY A 134 0.57 17.04 6.87
N PRO A 135 1.74 16.39 7.02
CA PRO A 135 2.11 15.66 8.23
C PRO A 135 2.14 16.52 9.49
N VAL A 136 2.50 17.82 9.39
CA VAL A 136 2.48 18.75 10.53
C VAL A 136 1.06 18.88 11.08
N ILE A 137 0.10 19.22 10.22
CA ILE A 137 -1.31 19.41 10.63
C ILE A 137 -1.90 18.07 11.09
N GLY A 138 -1.64 16.99 10.34
CA GLY A 138 -2.05 15.63 10.70
C GLY A 138 -1.56 15.23 12.09
N GLY A 139 -0.28 15.44 12.38
CA GLY A 139 0.32 15.17 13.69
C GLY A 139 -0.35 15.95 14.82
N TYR A 140 -0.61 17.24 14.66
CA TYR A 140 -1.31 18.04 15.69
C TYR A 140 -2.75 17.57 15.92
N VAL A 141 -3.48 17.28 14.84
CA VAL A 141 -4.85 16.75 14.91
C VAL A 141 -4.84 15.39 15.60
N ALA A 142 -3.97 14.46 15.18
CA ALA A 142 -3.80 13.14 15.80
C ALA A 142 -3.57 13.25 17.31
N THR A 143 -2.68 14.17 17.69
CA THR A 143 -2.30 14.40 19.08
C THR A 143 -3.44 14.95 19.91
N LEU A 144 -4.23 15.87 19.36
CA LEU A 144 -5.38 16.42 20.06
C LEU A 144 -6.46 15.35 20.30
N PHE A 145 -6.76 14.52 19.30
CA PHE A 145 -7.71 13.41 19.43
C PHE A 145 -7.22 12.34 20.40
N LEU A 146 -5.92 12.01 20.36
CA LEU A 146 -5.30 11.07 21.29
C LEU A 146 -5.33 11.61 22.73
N ALA A 147 -4.98 12.89 22.91
CA ALA A 147 -5.06 13.56 24.20
C ALA A 147 -6.49 13.56 24.75
N ALA A 148 -7.50 13.82 23.91
CA ALA A 148 -8.90 13.72 24.31
C ALA A 148 -9.24 12.32 24.81
N ALA A 149 -8.85 11.27 24.08
CA ALA A 149 -9.07 9.89 24.49
C ALA A 149 -8.41 9.59 25.85
N TYR A 150 -7.14 9.97 26.03
CA TYR A 150 -6.41 9.74 27.28
C TYR A 150 -6.95 10.58 28.45
N VAL A 151 -7.42 11.81 28.21
CA VAL A 151 -8.06 12.63 29.24
C VAL A 151 -9.36 11.98 29.71
N ALA A 152 -10.17 11.46 28.79
CA ALA A 152 -11.41 10.75 29.15
C ALA A 152 -11.12 9.50 30.00
N ILE A 153 -10.11 8.70 29.63
CA ILE A 153 -9.65 7.54 30.41
C ILE A 153 -9.19 7.98 31.81
N GLY A 154 -8.35 9.01 31.89
CA GLY A 154 -7.78 9.48 33.14
C GLY A 154 -8.82 10.05 34.11
N LEU A 155 -9.80 10.79 33.60
CA LEU A 155 -10.93 11.27 34.41
C LEU A 155 -11.74 10.10 34.98
N TYR A 156 -11.99 9.05 34.17
CA TYR A 156 -12.72 7.88 34.65
C TYR A 156 -11.92 7.11 35.71
N MET A 157 -10.62 6.91 35.51
CA MET A 157 -9.75 6.26 36.50
C MET A 157 -9.67 7.04 37.81
N SER A 158 -9.62 8.38 37.74
CA SER A 158 -9.61 9.25 38.92
C SER A 158 -10.87 9.13 39.79
N VAL A 159 -12.05 8.86 39.21
CA VAL A 159 -13.29 8.64 40.00
C VAL A 159 -13.23 7.31 40.78
N ARG A 160 -12.53 6.30 40.25
CA ARG A 160 -12.49 4.95 40.82
C ARG A 160 -11.64 4.82 42.08
N THR A 161 -10.82 5.81 42.39
CA THR A 161 -9.88 5.79 43.51
C THR A 161 -9.94 7.11 44.27
N ASP A 162 -9.67 7.05 45.56
CA ASP A 162 -9.47 8.20 46.45
C ASP A 162 -7.99 8.63 46.50
N ASN A 163 -7.06 7.79 46.04
CA ASN A 163 -5.64 8.11 45.98
C ASN A 163 -5.21 8.58 44.58
N SER A 164 -4.63 9.80 44.51
CA SER A 164 -4.15 10.41 43.26
C SER A 164 -2.98 9.64 42.63
N ILE A 165 -2.09 9.03 43.42
CA ILE A 165 -0.98 8.23 42.88
C ILE A 165 -1.53 6.96 42.19
N VAL A 166 -2.52 6.31 42.80
CA VAL A 166 -3.18 5.13 42.21
C VAL A 166 -3.91 5.52 40.93
N ALA A 167 -4.55 6.70 40.90
CA ALA A 167 -5.21 7.21 39.70
C ALA A 167 -4.22 7.40 38.54
N LEU A 168 -3.05 7.97 38.83
CA LEU A 168 -1.97 8.14 37.85
C LEU A 168 -1.53 6.78 37.30
N ILE A 169 -1.21 5.82 38.17
CA ILE A 169 -0.71 4.51 37.75
C ILE A 169 -1.76 3.78 36.89
N LEU A 170 -3.02 3.73 37.32
CA LEU A 170 -4.10 3.09 36.56
C LEU A 170 -4.30 3.75 35.20
N THR A 171 -4.27 5.07 35.13
CA THR A 171 -4.38 5.80 33.85
C THR A 171 -3.22 5.46 32.93
N SER A 172 -1.98 5.50 33.42
CA SER A 172 -0.80 5.17 32.63
C SER A 172 -0.84 3.73 32.10
N VAL A 173 -1.27 2.76 32.92
CA VAL A 173 -1.39 1.36 32.52
C VAL A 173 -2.48 1.18 31.46
N VAL A 174 -3.66 1.78 31.64
CA VAL A 174 -4.77 1.62 30.68
C VAL A 174 -4.45 2.30 29.35
N CYS A 175 -3.92 3.53 29.37
CA CYS A 175 -3.49 4.21 28.14
C CYS A 175 -2.33 3.47 27.47
N GLY A 176 -1.38 2.95 28.24
CA GLY A 176 -0.28 2.10 27.74
C GLY A 176 -0.78 0.82 27.09
N LEU A 177 -1.80 0.16 27.64
CA LEU A 177 -2.41 -1.02 27.04
C LEU A 177 -3.06 -0.71 25.68
N PHE A 178 -3.82 0.39 25.59
CA PHE A 178 -4.40 0.84 24.31
C PHE A 178 -3.34 1.19 23.27
N TYR A 179 -2.21 1.76 23.70
CA TYR A 179 -1.10 2.06 22.82
C TYR A 179 -0.42 0.77 22.30
N LEU A 180 -0.15 -0.17 23.20
CA LEU A 180 0.62 -1.38 22.90
C LEU A 180 -0.18 -2.45 22.13
N ILE A 181 -1.51 -2.54 22.31
CA ILE A 181 -2.34 -3.59 21.70
C ILE A 181 -2.17 -3.68 20.17
N GLY A 182 -1.94 -2.56 19.48
CA GLY A 182 -1.71 -2.54 18.04
C GLY A 182 -0.26 -2.52 17.60
N ALA A 183 0.70 -2.51 18.53
CA ALA A 183 2.11 -2.45 18.18
C ALA A 183 2.54 -3.69 17.39
N GLU A 184 3.34 -3.49 16.34
CA GLU A 184 3.83 -4.57 15.46
C GLU A 184 4.51 -5.69 16.25
N THR A 185 5.26 -5.32 17.30
CA THR A 185 5.93 -6.26 18.21
C THR A 185 4.97 -7.21 18.90
N ILE A 186 3.73 -6.78 19.19
CA ILE A 186 2.72 -7.60 19.84
C ILE A 186 1.91 -8.35 18.79
N THR A 187 1.50 -7.70 17.71
CA THR A 187 0.63 -8.31 16.69
C THR A 187 1.31 -9.46 15.96
N VAL A 188 2.64 -9.40 15.74
CA VAL A 188 3.43 -10.48 15.14
C VAL A 188 3.40 -11.76 16.00
N LEU A 189 3.34 -11.65 17.33
CA LEU A 189 3.31 -12.81 18.24
C LEU A 189 2.01 -13.62 18.13
N PHE A 190 0.92 -13.01 17.66
CA PHE A 190 -0.40 -13.65 17.56
C PHE A 190 -0.76 -14.14 16.15
N GLY A 191 0.14 -14.03 15.17
CA GLY A 191 -0.11 -14.40 13.77
C GLY A 191 -0.97 -13.37 13.01
N HIS A 192 -1.11 -13.52 11.69
CA HIS A 192 -1.70 -12.48 10.81
C HIS A 192 -3.20 -12.23 11.02
N GLU A 193 -4.00 -13.28 11.27
CA GLU A 193 -5.46 -13.18 11.47
C GLU A 193 -5.82 -12.43 12.76
N VAL A 194 -5.15 -12.77 13.86
CA VAL A 194 -5.40 -12.15 15.17
C VAL A 194 -4.67 -10.81 15.28
N GLY A 195 -3.44 -10.75 14.77
CA GLY A 195 -2.62 -9.54 14.73
C GLY A 195 -3.27 -8.39 13.95
N SER A 196 -3.87 -8.67 12.80
CA SER A 196 -4.62 -7.65 12.03
C SER A 196 -5.84 -7.11 12.78
N ARG A 197 -6.56 -7.97 13.51
CA ARG A 197 -7.68 -7.54 14.36
C ARG A 197 -7.23 -6.73 15.58
N LEU A 198 -6.10 -7.10 16.19
CA LEU A 198 -5.50 -6.37 17.31
C LEU A 198 -4.98 -5.00 16.87
N ALA A 199 -4.40 -4.89 15.67
CA ALA A 199 -3.95 -3.63 15.08
C ALA A 199 -5.07 -2.59 14.98
N LEU A 200 -6.33 -3.02 14.78
CA LEU A 200 -7.50 -2.14 14.71
C LEU A 200 -7.83 -1.46 16.05
N PHE A 201 -7.39 -2.02 17.18
CA PHE A 201 -7.61 -1.47 18.53
C PHE A 201 -6.42 -0.67 19.06
N GLY A 202 -5.28 -0.64 18.36
CA GLY A 202 -4.14 0.18 18.76
C GLY A 202 -4.43 1.66 18.61
N THR A 203 -4.25 2.46 19.67
CA THR A 203 -4.22 3.92 19.54
C THR A 203 -2.94 4.40 18.86
N GLY A 204 -1.84 3.66 19.01
CA GLY A 204 -0.55 3.97 18.38
C GLY A 204 -0.58 3.87 16.85
N THR A 205 -1.07 2.76 16.31
CA THR A 205 -1.17 2.54 14.85
C THR A 205 -2.05 3.58 14.16
N ARG A 206 -3.18 3.93 14.78
CA ARG A 206 -4.09 4.96 14.25
C ARG A 206 -3.50 6.37 14.39
N PHE A 207 -2.72 6.62 15.44
CA PHE A 207 -1.99 7.87 15.57
C PHE A 207 -0.95 8.01 14.44
N GLU A 208 -0.18 6.96 14.17
CA GLU A 208 0.82 6.92 13.09
C GLU A 208 0.16 7.20 11.73
N SER A 209 -0.96 6.52 11.43
CA SER A 209 -1.79 6.76 10.24
C SER A 209 -2.12 8.24 10.04
N ILE A 210 -2.67 8.90 11.06
CA ILE A 210 -3.05 10.33 10.99
C ILE A 210 -1.81 11.24 10.90
N SER A 211 -0.73 10.93 11.64
CA SER A 211 0.49 11.74 11.67
C SER A 211 1.25 11.81 10.34
N ARG A 212 0.99 10.87 9.42
CA ARG A 212 1.51 10.91 8.05
C ARG A 212 0.86 11.97 7.16
N GLY A 213 -0.18 12.64 7.65
CA GLY A 213 -0.92 13.66 6.90
C GLY A 213 -2.13 13.11 6.14
N VAL A 214 -2.52 11.86 6.40
CA VAL A 214 -3.73 11.24 5.85
C VAL A 214 -4.79 11.18 6.95
N LEU A 215 -5.86 11.97 6.80
CA LEU A 215 -6.99 11.98 7.72
C LEU A 215 -8.02 10.94 7.26
N ASP A 216 -8.05 9.79 7.94
CA ASP A 216 -9.10 8.79 7.79
C ASP A 216 -10.22 9.02 8.82
N LEU A 217 -11.47 9.04 8.35
CA LEU A 217 -12.65 9.17 9.22
C LEU A 217 -12.71 8.05 10.27
N ARG A 218 -12.20 6.85 9.95
CA ARG A 218 -12.17 5.70 10.86
C ARG A 218 -11.33 5.98 12.09
N ASP A 219 -10.18 6.63 11.92
CA ASP A 219 -9.25 6.90 13.01
C ASP A 219 -9.75 8.02 13.93
N LEU A 220 -10.39 9.03 13.34
CA LEU A 220 -11.06 10.10 14.09
C LEU A 220 -12.26 9.55 14.89
N TYR A 221 -13.09 8.73 14.27
CA TYR A 221 -14.24 8.11 14.94
C TYR A 221 -13.79 7.19 16.07
N TYR A 222 -12.72 6.41 15.87
CA TYR A 222 -12.15 5.56 16.91
C TYR A 222 -11.76 6.37 18.16
N SER A 223 -11.03 7.46 17.98
CA SER A 223 -10.64 8.34 19.09
C SER A 223 -11.86 8.94 19.81
N CYS A 224 -12.85 9.42 19.03
CA CYS A 224 -14.13 9.89 19.57
C CYS A 224 -14.91 8.81 20.34
N SER A 225 -14.82 7.56 19.89
CA SER A 225 -15.52 6.44 20.51
C SER A 225 -14.93 6.12 21.89
N ILE A 226 -13.59 6.18 22.04
CA ILE A 226 -12.93 6.04 23.35
C ILE A 226 -13.38 7.18 24.27
N VAL A 227 -13.39 8.42 23.78
CA VAL A 227 -13.88 9.57 24.55
C VAL A 227 -15.31 9.33 25.02
N GLY A 228 -16.22 8.96 24.12
CA GLY A 228 -17.62 8.70 24.44
C GLY A 228 -17.80 7.58 25.48
N VAL A 229 -17.13 6.44 25.28
CA VAL A 229 -17.20 5.29 26.21
C VAL A 229 -16.69 5.71 27.60
N PHE A 230 -15.50 6.28 27.71
CA PHE A 230 -14.93 6.59 29.01
C PHE A 230 -15.64 7.74 29.74
N LEU A 231 -16.16 8.75 29.02
CA LEU A 231 -17.00 9.77 29.64
C LEU A 231 -18.34 9.21 30.13
N THR A 232 -18.96 8.28 29.41
CA THR A 232 -20.20 7.61 29.87
C THR A 232 -19.94 6.75 31.10
N LEU A 233 -18.81 6.02 31.13
CA LEU A 233 -18.38 5.24 32.30
C LEU A 233 -18.05 6.14 33.50
N ASN A 234 -17.51 7.34 33.27
CA ASN A 234 -17.28 8.34 34.30
C ASN A 234 -18.60 8.81 34.92
N VAL A 235 -19.55 9.25 34.09
CA VAL A 235 -20.89 9.65 34.55
C VAL A 235 -21.58 8.52 35.31
N PHE A 236 -21.50 7.29 34.79
CA PHE A 236 -22.05 6.11 35.47
C PHE A 236 -21.41 5.87 36.84
N SER A 237 -20.08 6.03 36.96
CA SER A 237 -19.37 5.84 38.22
C SER A 237 -19.74 6.90 39.27
N LEU A 238 -19.94 8.16 38.86
CA LEU A 238 -20.45 9.21 39.76
C LEU A 238 -21.87 8.93 40.21
N GLU A 239 -22.72 8.45 39.30
CA GLU A 239 -24.10 8.11 39.63
C GLU A 239 -24.19 6.90 40.57
N GLN A 240 -23.28 5.91 40.43
CA GLN A 240 -23.16 4.81 41.37
C GLN A 240 -22.85 5.27 42.80
N ILE A 241 -22.03 6.32 42.97
CA ILE A 241 -21.73 6.90 44.29
C ILE A 241 -22.99 7.52 44.90
N ARG A 242 -23.86 8.15 44.10
CA ARG A 242 -25.13 8.74 44.57
C ARG A 242 -26.13 7.70 45.09
N TRP A 243 -26.02 6.45 44.62
CA TRP A 243 -26.90 5.37 45.06
C TRP A 243 -26.34 4.57 46.25
N ALA A 244 -25.10 4.84 46.67
CA ALA A 244 -24.48 4.11 47.77
C ALA A 244 -25.36 4.18 49.03
N GLY A 245 -25.84 3.03 49.50
CA GLY A 245 -26.77 2.91 50.63
C GLY A 245 -28.23 2.65 50.27
N ASN A 246 -28.64 2.80 49.00
CA ASN A 246 -30.00 2.47 48.55
C ASN A 246 -30.10 1.00 48.08
N PRO A 247 -31.24 0.31 48.28
CA PRO A 247 -31.47 -1.01 47.71
C PRO A 247 -31.43 -0.96 46.18
N VAL A 248 -30.99 -2.05 45.55
CA VAL A 248 -30.88 -2.13 44.08
C VAL A 248 -32.24 -1.91 43.44
N SER A 249 -32.41 -0.79 42.73
CA SER A 249 -33.66 -0.40 42.09
C SER A 249 -33.65 -0.70 40.58
N GLN A 250 -34.84 -0.74 39.96
CA GLN A 250 -34.94 -0.85 38.50
C GLN A 250 -34.20 0.30 37.78
N ARG A 251 -34.15 1.49 38.39
CA ARG A 251 -33.42 2.65 37.85
C ARG A 251 -31.91 2.42 37.82
N HIS A 252 -31.34 1.71 38.80
CA HIS A 252 -29.91 1.35 38.78
C HIS A 252 -29.58 0.43 37.60
N ARG A 253 -30.44 -0.56 37.34
CA ARG A 253 -30.34 -1.43 36.16
C ARG A 253 -30.49 -0.65 34.86
N GLN A 254 -31.44 0.28 34.77
CA GLN A 254 -31.62 1.12 33.58
C GLN A 254 -30.37 1.93 33.26
N TRP A 255 -29.71 2.52 34.25
CA TRP A 255 -28.45 3.24 34.03
C TRP A 255 -27.31 2.33 33.57
N ALA A 256 -27.20 1.11 34.12
CA ALA A 256 -26.23 0.14 33.64
C ALA A 256 -26.51 -0.27 32.18
N TRP A 257 -27.78 -0.46 31.81
CA TRP A 257 -28.19 -0.71 30.43
C TRP A 257 -27.89 0.47 29.51
N VAL A 258 -28.15 1.71 29.94
CA VAL A 258 -27.84 2.91 29.14
C VAL A 258 -26.34 3.02 28.89
N ALA A 259 -25.51 2.85 29.94
CA ALA A 259 -24.05 2.86 29.79
C ALA A 259 -23.56 1.73 28.87
N GLY A 260 -24.07 0.51 29.06
CA GLY A 260 -23.74 -0.66 28.24
C GLY A 260 -24.16 -0.51 26.78
N LEU A 261 -25.38 -0.03 26.50
CA LEU A 261 -25.88 0.21 25.15
C LEU A 261 -25.13 1.35 24.46
N THR A 262 -24.76 2.40 25.20
CA THR A 262 -23.96 3.50 24.65
C THR A 262 -22.57 3.02 24.25
N ALA A 263 -21.92 2.23 25.11
CA ALA A 263 -20.63 1.61 24.78
C ALA A 263 -20.74 0.63 23.60
N ALA A 264 -21.78 -0.20 23.58
CA ALA A 264 -22.05 -1.13 22.48
C ALA A 264 -22.29 -0.38 21.15
N ASN A 265 -22.99 0.75 21.18
CA ASN A 265 -23.23 1.58 20.00
C ASN A 265 -21.91 2.16 19.44
N PHE A 266 -21.02 2.65 20.31
CA PHE A 266 -19.70 3.11 19.88
C PHE A 266 -18.85 1.98 19.27
N ILE A 267 -18.90 0.78 19.85
CA ILE A 267 -18.19 -0.40 19.31
C ILE A 267 -18.78 -0.80 17.96
N ALA A 268 -20.12 -0.90 17.85
CA ALA A 268 -20.80 -1.22 16.60
C ALA A 268 -20.52 -0.18 15.51
N GLY A 269 -20.47 1.11 15.86
CA GLY A 269 -20.11 2.19 14.95
C GLY A 269 -18.69 2.04 14.40
N ASN A 270 -17.72 1.63 15.22
CA ASN A 270 -16.35 1.34 14.76
C ASN A 270 -16.30 0.16 13.80
N LEU A 271 -17.04 -0.92 14.11
CA LEU A 271 -17.10 -2.09 13.24
C LEU A 271 -17.75 -1.75 11.88
N TRP A 272 -18.80 -0.94 11.90
CA TRP A 272 -19.46 -0.47 10.68
C TRP A 272 -18.56 0.46 9.86
N LEU A 273 -17.93 1.46 10.48
CA LEU A 273 -16.98 2.36 9.80
C LEU A 273 -15.76 1.62 9.27
N GLY A 274 -15.36 0.50 9.89
CA GLY A 274 -14.26 -0.34 9.40
C GLY A 274 -14.45 -0.80 7.96
N SER A 275 -15.71 -0.96 7.50
CA SER A 275 -16.04 -1.35 6.13
C SER A 275 -15.91 -0.21 5.10
N ILE A 276 -15.82 1.05 5.55
CA ILE A 276 -15.74 2.23 4.68
C ILE A 276 -14.27 2.58 4.45
N THR A 277 -13.70 2.16 3.33
CA THR A 277 -12.27 2.37 3.00
C THR A 277 -12.00 3.65 2.18
N HIS A 278 -13.04 4.33 1.70
CA HIS A 278 -12.89 5.48 0.79
C HIS A 278 -12.96 6.86 1.46
N ALA A 279 -13.34 6.94 2.74
CA ALA A 279 -13.50 8.20 3.46
C ALA A 279 -12.17 8.71 4.06
N ARG A 280 -11.21 9.03 3.18
CA ARG A 280 -9.87 9.52 3.53
C ARG A 280 -9.54 10.83 2.82
N ILE A 281 -8.85 11.73 3.51
CA ILE A 281 -8.35 12.99 2.96
C ILE A 281 -6.82 12.97 3.08
N ASP A 282 -6.13 13.02 1.95
CA ASP A 282 -4.67 13.22 1.91
C ASP A 282 -4.38 14.72 1.91
N MET A 283 -3.66 15.21 2.94
CA MET A 283 -3.29 16.61 3.09
C MET A 283 -1.82 16.87 2.69
N THR A 284 -1.11 15.86 2.21
CA THR A 284 0.32 15.97 1.89
C THR A 284 0.59 16.73 0.61
N HIS A 285 1.76 17.38 0.55
CA HIS A 285 2.12 18.17 -0.61
C HIS A 285 2.35 17.27 -1.84
N GLY A 286 1.48 17.40 -2.84
CA GLY A 286 1.51 16.58 -4.07
C GLY A 286 0.72 15.27 -3.98
N ASN A 287 -0.12 15.10 -2.95
CA ASN A 287 -0.92 13.90 -2.69
C ASN A 287 -0.09 12.61 -2.71
N LEU A 288 0.99 12.58 -1.92
CA LEU A 288 1.97 11.51 -1.89
C LEU A 288 1.38 10.16 -1.47
N TYR A 289 0.22 10.18 -0.82
CA TYR A 289 -0.51 8.99 -0.37
C TYR A 289 -1.80 8.75 -1.18
N SER A 290 -1.91 9.37 -2.35
CA SER A 290 -2.97 9.08 -3.31
C SER A 290 -2.37 8.43 -4.56
N LEU A 291 -2.75 7.19 -4.82
CA LEU A 291 -2.38 6.53 -6.06
C LEU A 291 -3.22 7.08 -7.22
N SER A 292 -2.61 7.21 -8.40
CA SER A 292 -3.32 7.58 -9.61
C SER A 292 -4.42 6.58 -9.96
N GLN A 293 -5.45 7.03 -10.67
CA GLN A 293 -6.58 6.17 -11.07
C GLN A 293 -6.13 4.97 -11.90
N SER A 294 -5.11 5.13 -12.75
CA SER A 294 -4.55 4.03 -13.55
C SER A 294 -3.87 2.98 -12.67
N THR A 295 -3.11 3.39 -11.65
CA THR A 295 -2.51 2.49 -10.66
C THR A 295 -3.59 1.71 -9.90
N GLN A 296 -4.65 2.39 -9.45
CA GLN A 296 -5.77 1.74 -8.76
C GLN A 296 -6.48 0.69 -9.63
N GLN A 297 -6.72 1.02 -10.91
CA GLN A 297 -7.32 0.07 -11.86
C GLN A 297 -6.42 -1.15 -12.09
N GLN A 298 -5.11 -0.96 -12.18
CA GLN A 298 -4.16 -2.06 -12.33
C GLN A 298 -4.16 -2.98 -11.10
N LEU A 299 -4.20 -2.40 -9.90
CA LEU A 299 -4.24 -3.16 -8.65
C LEU A 299 -5.56 -3.93 -8.47
N ALA A 300 -6.69 -3.37 -8.92
CA ALA A 300 -7.98 -4.04 -8.87
C ALA A 300 -8.03 -5.33 -9.73
N GLN A 301 -7.20 -5.41 -10.78
CA GLN A 301 -7.14 -6.54 -11.72
C GLN A 301 -6.22 -7.68 -11.26
N LEU A 302 -5.52 -7.55 -10.12
CA LEU A 302 -4.65 -8.60 -9.60
C LEU A 302 -5.46 -9.86 -9.26
N ARG A 303 -5.06 -11.03 -9.78
CA ARG A 303 -5.70 -12.33 -9.52
C ARG A 303 -4.97 -13.14 -8.44
N GLU A 304 -3.64 -13.04 -8.44
CA GLU A 304 -2.72 -13.66 -7.49
C GLU A 304 -2.17 -12.61 -6.51
N PRO A 305 -1.60 -13.02 -5.37
CA PRO A 305 -1.01 -12.08 -4.42
C PRO A 305 0.30 -11.49 -4.96
N LEU A 306 0.34 -10.17 -5.11
CA LEU A 306 1.51 -9.38 -5.46
C LEU A 306 2.43 -9.21 -4.24
N VAL A 307 3.72 -9.51 -4.38
CA VAL A 307 4.72 -9.28 -3.33
C VAL A 307 5.66 -8.17 -3.77
N ILE A 308 5.76 -7.11 -2.99
CA ILE A 308 6.72 -6.02 -3.21
C ILE A 308 7.76 -6.06 -2.10
N ARG A 309 8.99 -6.44 -2.43
CA ARG A 309 10.10 -6.51 -1.46
C ARG A 309 11.02 -5.32 -1.61
N GLY A 310 11.22 -4.57 -0.53
CA GLY A 310 12.21 -3.49 -0.46
C GLY A 310 13.47 -3.94 0.25
N TYR A 311 14.61 -3.88 -0.46
CA TYR A 311 15.92 -4.17 0.10
C TYR A 311 16.62 -2.85 0.43
N PHE A 312 16.54 -2.45 1.70
CA PHE A 312 17.08 -1.19 2.20
C PHE A 312 18.05 -1.45 3.34
N SER A 313 19.28 -0.90 3.25
CA SER A 313 20.25 -1.03 4.32
C SER A 313 20.03 0.01 5.43
N ALA A 314 20.06 -0.42 6.71
CA ALA A 314 19.90 0.51 7.84
C ALA A 314 21.03 1.55 7.93
N LYS A 315 22.25 1.18 7.52
CA LYS A 315 23.33 2.13 7.27
C LYS A 315 23.41 2.36 5.76
N THR A 316 23.07 3.58 5.34
CA THR A 316 23.05 4.00 3.94
C THR A 316 23.63 5.39 3.80
N HIS A 317 23.84 5.84 2.57
CA HIS A 317 24.29 7.21 2.30
C HIS A 317 23.31 8.24 2.90
N PRO A 318 23.80 9.35 3.51
CA PRO A 318 22.94 10.36 4.13
C PRO A 318 21.88 10.96 3.18
N LEU A 319 22.19 11.07 1.89
CA LEU A 319 21.23 11.53 0.86
C LEU A 319 20.15 10.49 0.49
N LEU A 320 20.36 9.21 0.81
CA LEU A 320 19.40 8.13 0.52
C LEU A 320 18.52 7.79 1.72
N ALA A 321 19.03 7.94 2.95
CA ALA A 321 18.31 7.63 4.18
C ALA A 321 16.91 8.30 4.25
N PRO A 322 16.73 9.57 3.83
CA PRO A 322 15.42 10.21 3.83
C PRO A 322 14.41 9.65 2.83
N LEU A 323 14.89 8.98 1.78
CA LEU A 323 14.02 8.48 0.70
C LEU A 323 13.35 7.15 1.07
N VAL A 324 13.98 6.36 1.95
CA VAL A 324 13.45 5.05 2.37
C VAL A 324 12.08 5.15 3.05
N PRO A 325 11.87 6.02 4.07
CA PRO A 325 10.55 6.17 4.69
C PRO A 325 9.48 6.59 3.67
N ARG A 326 9.80 7.54 2.78
CA ARG A 326 8.86 8.01 1.75
C ARG A 326 8.47 6.92 0.75
N LEU A 327 9.40 6.02 0.43
CA LEU A 327 9.12 4.88 -0.44
C LEU A 327 8.30 3.81 0.30
N LYS A 328 8.59 3.55 1.58
CA LYS A 328 7.79 2.64 2.42
C LYS A 328 6.34 3.13 2.51
N ASP A 329 6.15 4.42 2.77
CA ASP A 329 4.87 5.11 2.80
C ASP A 329 4.07 4.89 1.49
N LEU A 330 4.71 5.10 0.34
CA LEU A 330 4.10 4.84 -0.96
C LEU A 330 3.73 3.37 -1.13
N LEU A 331 4.60 2.44 -0.75
CA LEU A 331 4.34 1.00 -0.86
C LEU A 331 3.16 0.54 0.00
N GLU A 332 2.99 1.12 1.18
CA GLU A 332 1.82 0.85 2.02
C GLU A 332 0.51 1.26 1.34
N GLU A 333 0.51 2.35 0.55
CA GLU A 333 -0.67 2.72 -0.24
C GLU A 333 -1.02 1.68 -1.30
N TYR A 334 -0.03 1.00 -1.91
CA TYR A 334 -0.30 -0.11 -2.82
C TYR A 334 -0.98 -1.29 -2.11
N VAL A 335 -0.58 -1.59 -0.87
CA VAL A 335 -1.22 -2.62 -0.04
C VAL A 335 -2.68 -2.25 0.22
N VAL A 336 -2.93 -1.02 0.66
CA VAL A 336 -4.28 -0.52 0.95
C VAL A 336 -5.15 -0.54 -0.31
N ALA A 337 -4.66 -0.02 -1.43
CA ALA A 337 -5.40 0.08 -2.69
C ALA A 337 -5.67 -1.29 -3.35
N SER A 338 -4.80 -2.28 -3.13
CA SER A 338 -5.00 -3.64 -3.63
C SER A 338 -6.11 -4.43 -2.91
N GLY A 339 -6.64 -3.91 -1.80
CA GLY A 339 -7.61 -4.61 -0.96
C GLY A 339 -7.05 -5.90 -0.34
N GLY A 340 -5.75 -5.93 -0.01
CA GLY A 340 -5.07 -7.08 0.60
C GLY A 340 -4.49 -8.10 -0.40
N ARG A 341 -4.57 -7.84 -1.72
CA ARG A 341 -3.92 -8.68 -2.74
C ARG A 341 -2.45 -8.33 -2.96
N ALA A 342 -1.96 -7.22 -2.42
CA ALA A 342 -0.55 -6.87 -2.40
C ALA A 342 -0.01 -6.92 -0.98
N ARG A 343 1.26 -7.30 -0.85
CA ARG A 343 1.99 -7.41 0.43
C ARG A 343 3.37 -6.82 0.26
N VAL A 344 3.80 -6.05 1.25
CA VAL A 344 5.08 -5.35 1.26
C VAL A 344 5.97 -5.96 2.33
N GLU A 345 7.20 -6.28 1.97
CA GLU A 345 8.21 -6.82 2.88
C GLU A 345 9.45 -5.93 2.79
N VAL A 346 9.87 -5.34 3.91
CA VAL A 346 11.12 -4.58 3.99
C VAL A 346 12.19 -5.44 4.64
N VAL A 347 13.29 -5.63 3.93
CA VAL A 347 14.39 -6.49 4.35
C VAL A 347 15.68 -5.69 4.33
N ASP A 348 16.48 -5.82 5.38
CA ASP A 348 17.84 -5.26 5.44
C ASP A 348 18.85 -6.39 5.17
N PRO A 349 19.46 -6.45 3.97
CA PRO A 349 20.48 -7.45 3.64
C PRO A 349 21.66 -7.44 4.61
N THR A 350 22.02 -6.28 5.16
CA THR A 350 23.21 -6.13 6.00
C THR A 350 23.06 -6.76 7.39
N ARG A 351 21.82 -7.03 7.82
CA ARG A 351 21.52 -7.65 9.11
C ARG A 351 21.34 -9.16 9.04
N ASN A 352 21.03 -9.71 7.86
CA ASN A 352 20.72 -11.12 7.68
C ASN A 352 21.41 -11.70 6.45
N ARG A 353 22.39 -12.58 6.68
CA ARG A 353 23.19 -13.23 5.64
C ARG A 353 22.35 -14.05 4.65
N GLY A 354 21.27 -14.68 5.12
CA GLY A 354 20.36 -15.44 4.25
C GLY A 354 19.56 -14.53 3.30
N ALA A 355 19.17 -13.34 3.77
CA ALA A 355 18.51 -12.34 2.94
C ALA A 355 19.45 -11.72 1.92
N GLU A 356 20.72 -11.51 2.28
CA GLU A 356 21.76 -11.05 1.35
C GLU A 356 22.04 -12.07 0.24
N GLU A 357 22.15 -13.35 0.60
CA GLU A 357 22.29 -14.44 -0.38
C GLU A 357 21.06 -14.57 -1.29
N GLU A 358 19.84 -14.49 -0.75
CA GLU A 358 18.62 -14.48 -1.58
C GLU A 358 18.60 -13.27 -2.53
N ALA A 359 18.92 -12.07 -2.04
CA ALA A 359 18.96 -10.85 -2.83
C ALA A 359 19.96 -10.96 -3.99
N ALA A 360 21.17 -11.45 -3.70
CA ALA A 360 22.25 -11.56 -4.68
C ALA A 360 22.02 -12.70 -5.68
N SER A 361 21.64 -13.90 -5.22
CA SER A 361 21.51 -15.09 -6.07
C SER A 361 20.21 -15.11 -6.87
N ARG A 362 19.08 -14.73 -6.27
CA ARG A 362 17.77 -14.82 -6.93
C ARG A 362 17.44 -13.56 -7.73
N TYR A 363 17.75 -12.39 -7.19
CA TYR A 363 17.33 -11.12 -7.78
C TYR A 363 18.49 -10.31 -8.39
N GLY A 364 19.73 -10.75 -8.21
CA GLY A 364 20.91 -10.06 -8.74
C GLY A 364 21.19 -8.71 -8.06
N ILE A 365 20.67 -8.51 -6.85
CA ILE A 365 20.84 -7.27 -6.08
C ILE A 365 22.23 -7.26 -5.45
N ARG A 366 22.97 -6.17 -5.64
CA ARG A 366 24.31 -5.98 -5.09
C ARG A 366 24.41 -4.61 -4.44
N PRO A 367 25.20 -4.47 -3.37
CA PRO A 367 25.36 -3.19 -2.72
C PRO A 367 26.07 -2.20 -3.64
N VAL A 368 25.62 -0.96 -3.63
CA VAL A 368 26.28 0.13 -4.35
C VAL A 368 27.19 0.88 -3.36
N PRO A 369 28.52 0.94 -3.60
CA PRO A 369 29.43 1.66 -2.74
C PRO A 369 29.32 3.16 -2.98
N PHE A 370 29.05 3.93 -1.93
CA PHE A 370 29.08 5.38 -1.94
C PHE A 370 30.24 5.90 -1.09
N GLN A 371 30.95 6.91 -1.58
CA GLN A 371 31.95 7.61 -0.77
C GLN A 371 31.22 8.65 0.08
N THR A 372 31.29 8.51 1.39
CA THR A 372 30.76 9.48 2.35
C THR A 372 31.91 10.17 3.06
N ALA A 373 31.92 11.49 3.14
CA ALA A 373 32.79 12.24 4.01
C ALA A 373 31.98 12.73 5.21
N ASP A 374 32.23 12.16 6.39
CA ASP A 374 31.76 12.73 7.65
C ASP A 374 32.80 13.75 8.15
N ARG A 375 32.44 14.62 9.10
CA ARG A 375 33.29 15.70 9.64
C ARG A 375 34.66 15.25 10.18
N TYR A 376 34.85 13.93 10.35
CA TYR A 376 36.05 13.31 10.90
C TYR A 376 36.70 12.24 10.02
N GLN A 377 36.01 11.68 9.01
CA GLN A 377 36.54 10.60 8.17
C GLN A 377 35.81 10.43 6.84
N ALA A 378 36.57 10.10 5.79
CA ALA A 378 36.04 9.57 4.54
C ALA A 378 35.86 8.05 4.68
N ALA A 379 34.61 7.57 4.59
CA ALA A 379 34.27 6.16 4.65
C ALA A 379 33.46 5.75 3.41
N VAL A 380 33.72 4.56 2.88
CA VAL A 380 32.89 3.97 1.82
C VAL A 380 31.74 3.22 2.49
N VAL A 381 30.51 3.66 2.24
CA VAL A 381 29.29 3.01 2.74
C VAL A 381 28.63 2.27 1.58
N SER A 382 28.58 0.95 1.70
CA SER A 382 27.86 0.08 0.77
C SER A 382 26.37 0.11 1.11
N SER A 383 25.55 0.62 0.18
CA SER A 383 24.12 0.83 0.40
C SER A 383 23.29 -0.06 -0.52
N TYR A 384 22.21 -0.61 0.03
CA TYR A 384 21.17 -1.32 -0.72
C TYR A 384 19.96 -0.40 -0.89
N PHE A 385 19.49 -0.22 -2.12
CA PHE A 385 18.31 0.59 -2.45
C PHE A 385 17.62 0.01 -3.69
N ASP A 386 16.97 -1.14 -3.50
CA ASP A 386 16.33 -1.88 -4.58
C ASP A 386 14.91 -2.31 -4.17
N LEU A 387 14.00 -2.32 -5.14
CA LEU A 387 12.67 -2.94 -5.01
C LEU A 387 12.58 -4.16 -5.92
N VAL A 388 11.90 -5.20 -5.45
CA VAL A 388 11.52 -6.36 -6.26
C VAL A 388 10.01 -6.46 -6.26
N ILE A 389 9.42 -6.38 -7.44
CA ILE A 389 8.00 -6.64 -7.66
C ILE A 389 7.88 -8.08 -8.16
N ALA A 390 7.25 -8.95 -7.38
CA ALA A 390 7.04 -10.35 -7.71
C ALA A 390 5.55 -10.69 -7.80
N TYR A 391 5.17 -11.41 -8.84
CA TYR A 391 3.81 -11.86 -9.10
C TYR A 391 3.83 -13.29 -9.66
N GLY A 392 3.43 -14.26 -8.84
CA GLY A 392 3.61 -15.67 -9.16
C GLY A 392 5.09 -16.06 -9.26
N ASP A 393 5.49 -16.61 -10.41
CA ASP A 393 6.87 -16.96 -10.75
C ASP A 393 7.65 -15.82 -11.43
N GLN A 394 6.95 -14.76 -11.85
CA GLN A 394 7.54 -13.61 -12.53
C GLN A 394 7.99 -12.54 -11.52
N TYR A 395 9.11 -11.89 -11.80
CA TYR A 395 9.59 -10.77 -10.99
C TYR A 395 10.28 -9.70 -11.84
N GLU A 396 10.32 -8.48 -11.32
CA GLU A 396 11.07 -7.37 -11.86
C GLU A 396 11.78 -6.60 -10.74
N ARG A 397 13.07 -6.31 -10.95
CA ARG A 397 13.90 -5.51 -10.05
C ARG A 397 13.90 -4.06 -10.51
N LEU A 398 13.70 -3.14 -9.58
CA LEU A 398 13.93 -1.71 -9.74
C LEU A 398 15.11 -1.32 -8.86
N GLY A 399 16.18 -0.81 -9.46
CA GLY A 399 17.39 -0.40 -8.73
C GLY A 399 17.50 1.11 -8.57
N PHE A 400 18.68 1.54 -8.13
CA PHE A 400 19.03 2.96 -7.96
C PHE A 400 18.66 3.83 -9.18
N GLN A 401 19.00 3.37 -10.40
CA GLN A 401 18.75 4.11 -11.64
C GLN A 401 17.27 4.27 -11.99
N ASP A 402 16.41 3.37 -11.49
CA ASP A 402 14.97 3.41 -11.74
C ASP A 402 14.24 4.33 -10.76
N LEU A 403 14.72 4.37 -9.51
CA LEU A 403 14.02 4.99 -8.39
C LEU A 403 14.56 6.38 -8.02
N ILE A 404 15.82 6.65 -8.32
CA ILE A 404 16.53 7.84 -7.84
C ILE A 404 16.95 8.72 -9.01
N GLU A 405 16.73 10.02 -8.85
CA GLU A 405 17.25 11.07 -9.72
C GLU A 405 18.22 11.95 -8.91
N VAL A 406 19.39 12.23 -9.50
CA VAL A 406 20.40 13.11 -8.90
C VAL A 406 20.34 14.45 -9.62
N LYS A 407 19.99 15.50 -8.89
CA LYS A 407 19.93 16.88 -9.37
C LYS A 407 21.16 17.62 -8.85
N ALA A 408 22.08 17.98 -9.73
CA ALA A 408 23.22 18.81 -9.39
C ALA A 408 22.82 20.28 -9.58
N TYR A 409 22.80 21.06 -8.49
CA TYR A 409 22.60 22.51 -8.55
C TYR A 409 23.93 23.27 -8.63
N SER A 410 25.02 22.71 -8.08
CA SER A 410 26.40 23.19 -8.21
C SER A 410 27.41 22.03 -8.02
N GLU A 411 28.72 22.25 -8.21
CA GLU A 411 29.76 21.20 -8.08
C GLU A 411 29.80 20.54 -6.68
N ASP A 412 29.37 21.26 -5.64
CA ASP A 412 29.35 20.78 -4.25
C ASP A 412 27.94 20.45 -3.72
N ASP A 413 26.87 20.74 -4.47
CA ASP A 413 25.48 20.61 -4.01
C ASP A 413 24.70 19.63 -4.91
N LEU A 414 24.79 18.35 -4.53
CA LEU A 414 24.08 17.23 -5.14
C LEU A 414 22.81 16.92 -4.32
N ASP A 415 21.65 17.20 -4.91
CA ASP A 415 20.36 16.81 -4.34
C ASP A 415 19.93 15.45 -4.93
N VAL A 416 19.47 14.54 -4.07
CA VAL A 416 19.07 13.19 -4.46
C VAL A 416 17.61 13.02 -4.12
N VAL A 417 16.78 12.87 -5.15
CA VAL A 417 15.33 12.78 -5.01
C VAL A 417 14.80 11.48 -5.59
N LEU A 418 13.63 11.04 -5.11
CA LEU A 418 12.88 10.01 -5.81
C LEU A 418 12.42 10.58 -7.16
N LYS A 419 12.62 9.81 -8.23
CA LYS A 419 12.23 10.20 -9.59
C LYS A 419 10.71 10.21 -9.75
N ASP A 420 10.15 9.07 -10.15
CA ASP A 420 8.70 8.83 -10.24
C ASP A 420 8.42 7.39 -9.75
N PRO A 421 8.53 7.15 -8.43
CA PRO A 421 8.48 5.79 -7.89
C PRO A 421 7.13 5.11 -8.18
N GLU A 422 6.01 5.84 -8.18
CA GLU A 422 4.70 5.28 -8.53
C GLU A 422 4.68 4.74 -9.96
N TYR A 423 5.19 5.51 -10.92
CA TYR A 423 5.24 5.10 -12.32
C TYR A 423 6.15 3.89 -12.50
N ALA A 424 7.34 3.88 -11.88
CA ALA A 424 8.29 2.78 -11.96
C ALA A 424 7.69 1.48 -11.41
N ILE A 425 7.06 1.55 -10.23
CA ILE A 425 6.42 0.40 -9.56
C ILE A 425 5.21 -0.08 -10.39
N THR A 426 4.31 0.81 -10.81
CA THR A 426 3.12 0.44 -11.59
C THR A 426 3.49 -0.16 -12.94
N ARG A 427 4.51 0.41 -13.61
CA ARG A 427 5.06 -0.16 -14.85
C ARG A 427 5.58 -1.58 -14.62
N ALA A 428 6.28 -1.80 -13.51
CA ALA A 428 6.82 -3.11 -13.18
C ALA A 428 5.71 -4.13 -12.88
N ILE A 429 4.71 -3.73 -12.09
CA ILE A 429 3.50 -4.54 -11.82
C ILE A 429 2.84 -4.94 -13.14
N ARG A 430 2.64 -3.99 -14.06
CA ARG A 430 2.03 -4.27 -15.37
C ARG A 430 2.86 -5.27 -16.18
N LYS A 431 4.19 -5.20 -16.12
CA LYS A 431 5.07 -6.12 -16.84
C LYS A 431 5.00 -7.54 -16.27
N VAL A 432 5.13 -7.71 -14.95
CA VAL A 432 5.10 -9.04 -14.32
C VAL A 432 3.72 -9.68 -14.40
N THR A 433 2.65 -8.90 -14.27
CA THR A 433 1.27 -9.40 -14.42
C THR A 433 0.99 -9.81 -15.87
N GLY A 434 1.44 -9.03 -16.85
CA GLY A 434 1.34 -9.40 -18.26
C GLY A 434 2.16 -10.65 -18.60
N ALA A 435 3.39 -10.76 -18.10
CA ALA A 435 4.24 -11.94 -18.31
C ALA A 435 3.62 -13.20 -17.68
N TYR A 436 3.05 -13.09 -16.49
CA TYR A 436 2.35 -14.20 -15.83
C TYR A 436 1.10 -14.64 -16.60
N GLN A 437 0.32 -13.68 -17.13
CA GLN A 437 -0.83 -13.99 -17.99
C GLN A 437 -0.43 -14.61 -19.33
N ALA A 438 0.70 -14.19 -19.90
CA ALA A 438 1.24 -14.74 -21.15
C ALA A 438 1.88 -16.13 -20.96
N GLY A 439 2.40 -16.43 -19.78
CA GLY A 439 2.94 -17.74 -19.39
C GLY A 439 1.89 -18.74 -18.88
N GLY A 440 0.65 -18.30 -18.67
CA GLY A 440 -0.49 -19.16 -18.36
C GLY A 440 -1.04 -19.91 -19.59
N ASN A 441 -2.09 -20.71 -19.40
CA ASN A 441 -2.73 -21.41 -20.52
C ASN A 441 -3.31 -20.40 -21.53
N VAL A 442 -2.73 -20.30 -22.73
CA VAL A 442 -3.14 -19.36 -23.79
C VAL A 442 -4.63 -19.54 -24.16
N PHE A 443 -5.18 -20.73 -23.94
CA PHE A 443 -6.58 -21.04 -24.21
C PHE A 443 -7.58 -20.43 -23.20
N ASP A 444 -7.13 -19.99 -22.01
CA ASP A 444 -8.02 -19.41 -20.99
C ASP A 444 -8.56 -18.03 -21.38
N ASN A 445 -7.78 -17.28 -22.16
CA ASN A 445 -8.13 -15.92 -22.61
C ASN A 445 -8.77 -15.91 -24.02
N LEU A 446 -8.90 -17.06 -24.67
CA LEU A 446 -9.61 -17.18 -25.94
C LEU A 446 -11.11 -17.09 -25.71
N THR A 447 -11.70 -15.95 -26.10
CA THR A 447 -13.15 -15.72 -26.08
C THR A 447 -13.89 -16.41 -27.21
N ARG A 448 -13.18 -16.92 -28.23
CA ARG A 448 -13.75 -17.58 -29.42
C ARG A 448 -12.90 -18.79 -29.86
N PRO A 449 -13.50 -19.79 -30.53
CA PRO A 449 -12.77 -20.97 -30.99
C PRO A 449 -11.82 -20.61 -32.14
N VAL A 450 -10.62 -21.18 -32.11
CA VAL A 450 -9.56 -21.02 -33.11
C VAL A 450 -9.50 -22.29 -33.97
N THR A 451 -9.34 -22.12 -35.28
CA THR A 451 -9.16 -23.25 -36.20
C THR A 451 -7.72 -23.30 -36.70
N PHE A 452 -7.02 -24.40 -36.41
CA PHE A 452 -5.74 -24.71 -37.04
C PHE A 452 -5.99 -25.41 -38.39
N LYS A 453 -5.45 -24.85 -39.47
CA LYS A 453 -5.48 -25.42 -40.82
C LYS A 453 -4.05 -25.72 -41.29
N GLY A 454 -3.75 -27.00 -41.45
CA GLY A 454 -2.52 -27.47 -42.09
C GLY A 454 -2.77 -27.74 -43.57
N TYR A 455 -2.17 -26.92 -44.44
CA TYR A 455 -2.16 -27.14 -45.90
C TYR A 455 -0.92 -27.94 -46.26
N MET A 456 -1.06 -29.27 -46.28
CA MET A 456 0.06 -30.20 -46.40
C MET A 456 -0.22 -31.27 -47.45
N SER A 457 0.75 -31.51 -48.33
CA SER A 457 0.67 -32.62 -49.29
C SER A 457 0.72 -33.98 -48.59
N SER A 458 0.16 -35.01 -49.24
CA SER A 458 0.26 -36.40 -48.75
C SER A 458 1.70 -36.88 -48.45
N ASP A 459 1.84 -37.83 -47.53
CA ASP A 459 3.14 -38.35 -47.04
C ASP A 459 4.04 -38.90 -48.15
N LYS A 460 3.46 -39.33 -49.28
CA LYS A 460 4.22 -39.82 -50.44
C LYS A 460 4.97 -38.71 -51.19
N ARG A 461 4.51 -37.46 -51.08
CA ARG A 461 5.11 -36.27 -51.73
C ARG A 461 6.00 -35.46 -50.78
N LEU A 462 5.86 -35.66 -49.47
CA LEU A 462 6.64 -34.92 -48.47
C LEU A 462 8.07 -35.48 -48.31
N PRO A 463 9.09 -34.59 -48.25
CA PRO A 463 10.44 -34.95 -47.81
C PRO A 463 10.43 -35.65 -46.45
N LYS A 464 11.41 -36.54 -46.21
CA LYS A 464 11.48 -37.32 -44.97
C LYS A 464 11.45 -36.43 -43.71
N ALA A 465 12.24 -35.35 -43.69
CA ALA A 465 12.29 -34.42 -42.56
C ALA A 465 10.94 -33.72 -42.26
N LEU A 466 10.13 -33.44 -43.29
CA LEU A 466 8.81 -32.83 -43.12
C LEU A 466 7.72 -33.84 -42.75
N ARG A 467 7.92 -35.12 -43.07
CA ARG A 467 7.05 -36.20 -42.57
C ARG A 467 7.21 -36.39 -41.07
N ASP A 468 8.45 -36.38 -40.60
CA ASP A 468 8.75 -36.48 -39.16
C ASP A 468 8.17 -35.26 -38.43
N LEU A 469 8.36 -34.04 -38.97
CA LEU A 469 7.76 -32.82 -38.42
C LEU A 469 6.23 -32.84 -38.41
N ARG A 470 5.59 -33.41 -39.44
CA ARG A 470 4.12 -33.56 -39.49
C ARG A 470 3.63 -34.48 -38.37
N ALA A 471 4.32 -35.59 -38.11
CA ALA A 471 3.96 -36.49 -37.02
C ALA A 471 4.09 -35.79 -35.65
N ASP A 472 5.16 -35.02 -35.44
CA ASP A 472 5.35 -34.20 -34.24
C ASP A 472 4.27 -33.13 -34.09
N LEU A 473 3.87 -32.48 -35.19
CA LEU A 473 2.79 -31.51 -35.23
C LEU A 473 1.44 -32.13 -34.85
N GLU A 474 1.10 -33.29 -35.41
CA GLU A 474 -0.13 -34.01 -35.10
C GLU A 474 -0.18 -34.42 -33.62
N GLY A 475 0.95 -34.89 -33.07
CA GLY A 475 1.08 -35.20 -31.65
C GLY A 475 0.87 -33.97 -30.76
N LEU A 476 1.52 -32.85 -31.12
CA LEU A 476 1.44 -31.59 -30.40
C LEU A 476 0.03 -30.99 -30.43
N LEU A 477 -0.64 -30.98 -31.59
CA LEU A 477 -2.01 -30.47 -31.72
C LEU A 477 -3.02 -31.33 -30.96
N LYS A 478 -2.75 -32.63 -30.79
CA LYS A 478 -3.56 -33.52 -29.96
C LYS A 478 -3.37 -33.24 -28.46
N GLU A 479 -2.15 -32.90 -28.03
CA GLU A 479 -1.87 -32.44 -26.67
C GLU A 479 -2.58 -31.10 -26.39
N LEU A 480 -2.39 -30.10 -27.27
CA LEU A 480 -3.06 -28.80 -27.16
C LEU A 480 -4.59 -28.92 -27.23
N GLY A 481 -5.13 -29.82 -28.05
CA GLY A 481 -6.56 -30.07 -28.12
C GLY A 481 -7.17 -30.59 -26.81
N LYS A 482 -6.40 -31.32 -25.99
CA LYS A 482 -6.84 -31.73 -24.65
C LYS A 482 -6.89 -30.57 -23.66
N GLU A 483 -5.98 -29.62 -23.78
CA GLU A 483 -5.92 -28.42 -22.94
C GLU A 483 -6.96 -27.36 -23.36
N ALA A 484 -7.26 -27.26 -24.65
CA ALA A 484 -8.17 -26.26 -25.23
C ALA A 484 -9.65 -26.68 -25.22
N GLY A 485 -9.95 -27.98 -25.15
CA GLY A 485 -11.32 -28.49 -25.30
C GLY A 485 -11.94 -28.09 -26.63
N GLU A 486 -13.18 -27.57 -26.61
CA GLU A 486 -13.90 -27.13 -27.83
C GLU A 486 -13.34 -25.83 -28.46
N ARG A 487 -12.33 -25.19 -27.84
CA ARG A 487 -11.77 -23.92 -28.31
C ARG A 487 -10.74 -24.07 -29.42
N LEU A 488 -10.25 -25.28 -29.71
CA LEU A 488 -9.30 -25.55 -30.79
C LEU A 488 -9.84 -26.62 -31.74
N THR A 489 -10.06 -26.25 -33.01
CA THR A 489 -10.41 -27.21 -34.07
C THR A 489 -9.22 -27.41 -35.00
N VAL A 490 -8.86 -28.66 -35.28
CA VAL A 490 -7.72 -28.99 -36.15
C VAL A 490 -8.22 -29.58 -37.46
N ARG A 491 -7.73 -29.07 -38.59
CA ARG A 491 -8.03 -29.58 -39.94
C ARG A 491 -6.75 -29.67 -40.77
N PHE A 492 -6.54 -30.82 -41.41
CA PHE A 492 -5.49 -31.00 -42.41
C PHE A 492 -6.14 -31.17 -43.78
N VAL A 493 -5.68 -30.40 -44.76
CA VAL A 493 -6.21 -30.42 -46.13
C VAL A 493 -5.03 -30.48 -47.10
N ASP A 494 -5.13 -31.35 -48.10
CA ASP A 494 -4.14 -31.44 -49.18
C ASP A 494 -4.55 -30.51 -50.33
N PRO A 495 -3.80 -29.42 -50.62
CA PRO A 495 -4.16 -28.45 -51.67
C PRO A 495 -4.28 -29.04 -53.08
N ASP A 496 -3.68 -30.19 -53.33
CA ASP A 496 -3.68 -30.85 -54.63
C ASP A 496 -4.90 -31.77 -54.83
N THR A 497 -5.78 -31.89 -53.84
CA THR A 497 -7.05 -32.62 -53.95
C THR A 497 -8.13 -31.77 -54.62
N GLU A 498 -9.17 -32.40 -55.17
CA GLU A 498 -10.29 -31.72 -55.86
C GLU A 498 -9.90 -30.86 -57.08
N GLY A 499 -8.92 -31.31 -57.87
CA GLY A 499 -8.57 -30.69 -59.15
C GLY A 499 -7.79 -29.37 -59.06
N GLY A 500 -7.21 -29.06 -57.89
CA GLY A 500 -6.31 -27.91 -57.71
C GLY A 500 -7.01 -26.56 -57.53
N GLN A 501 -8.33 -26.53 -57.34
CA GLN A 501 -9.07 -25.29 -57.06
C GLN A 501 -8.59 -24.63 -55.76
N LEU A 502 -8.35 -25.43 -54.72
CA LEU A 502 -7.83 -24.95 -53.44
C LEU A 502 -6.39 -24.41 -53.56
N ALA A 503 -5.56 -25.02 -54.41
CA ALA A 503 -4.20 -24.54 -54.65
C ALA A 503 -4.19 -23.14 -55.30
N GLU A 504 -5.10 -22.85 -56.23
CA GLU A 504 -5.25 -21.50 -56.79
C GLU A 504 -5.89 -20.52 -55.78
N GLU A 505 -6.84 -20.97 -54.95
CA GLU A 505 -7.38 -20.13 -53.86
C GLU A 505 -6.27 -19.74 -52.86
N LEU A 506 -5.43 -20.67 -52.43
CA LEU A 506 -4.33 -20.40 -51.50
C LEU A 506 -3.29 -19.44 -52.08
N LYS A 507 -3.05 -19.53 -53.40
CA LYS A 507 -2.14 -18.65 -54.12
C LYS A 507 -2.71 -17.23 -54.26
N GLN A 508 -4.02 -17.08 -54.51
CA GLN A 508 -4.67 -15.77 -54.59
C GLN A 508 -4.87 -15.13 -53.21
N LYS A 509 -5.26 -15.93 -52.20
CA LYS A 509 -5.63 -15.44 -50.87
C LYS A 509 -4.43 -15.24 -49.93
N TYR A 510 -3.45 -16.14 -49.97
CA TYR A 510 -2.30 -16.12 -49.06
C TYR A 510 -0.94 -16.00 -49.77
N GLY A 511 -0.91 -16.03 -51.10
CA GLY A 511 0.35 -16.00 -51.86
C GLY A 511 1.16 -17.29 -51.76
N PHE A 512 0.61 -18.36 -51.21
CA PHE A 512 1.32 -19.63 -51.02
C PHE A 512 1.61 -20.30 -52.36
N ARG A 513 2.81 -20.85 -52.50
CA ARG A 513 3.27 -21.54 -53.71
C ARG A 513 3.83 -22.90 -53.34
N PRO A 514 3.71 -23.90 -54.21
CA PRO A 514 4.33 -25.19 -53.97
C PRO A 514 5.86 -25.02 -53.83
N GLN A 515 6.42 -25.66 -52.81
CA GLN A 515 7.84 -25.61 -52.50
C GLN A 515 8.58 -26.76 -53.20
N ILE A 516 9.84 -26.54 -53.53
CA ILE A 516 10.72 -27.54 -54.17
C ILE A 516 11.99 -27.65 -53.34
N LEU A 517 12.32 -28.87 -52.89
CA LEU A 517 13.44 -29.11 -51.98
C LEU A 517 14.81 -29.04 -52.69
N SER A 518 14.86 -29.47 -53.96
CA SER A 518 16.09 -29.50 -54.75
C SER A 518 15.78 -29.25 -56.23
N PRO A 519 16.59 -28.44 -56.94
CA PRO A 519 16.47 -28.26 -58.39
C PRO A 519 16.64 -29.57 -59.19
N LEU A 520 17.27 -30.58 -58.59
CA LEU A 520 17.59 -31.86 -59.24
C LEU A 520 16.45 -32.91 -59.15
N ASP A 521 15.50 -32.77 -58.21
CA ASP A 521 14.28 -33.59 -58.12
C ASP A 521 13.08 -32.66 -57.84
N PRO A 522 12.45 -32.07 -58.89
CA PRO A 522 11.42 -31.06 -58.76
C PRO A 522 10.07 -31.71 -58.44
N LYS A 523 9.96 -32.32 -57.27
CA LYS A 523 8.66 -32.75 -56.72
C LYS A 523 8.09 -31.60 -55.89
N PRO A 524 7.13 -30.83 -56.43
CA PRO A 524 6.46 -29.78 -55.66
C PRO A 524 5.70 -30.40 -54.49
N PHE A 525 5.76 -29.75 -53.33
CA PHE A 525 4.97 -30.10 -52.15
C PHE A 525 4.45 -28.84 -51.45
N TRP A 526 3.38 -29.02 -50.67
CA TRP A 526 2.81 -27.98 -49.82
C TRP A 526 3.12 -28.28 -48.35
N PHE A 527 3.57 -27.26 -47.62
CA PHE A 527 3.73 -27.33 -46.17
C PHE A 527 3.53 -25.94 -45.57
N TYR A 528 2.26 -25.58 -45.35
CA TYR A 528 1.87 -24.32 -44.72
C TYR A 528 0.94 -24.58 -43.53
N MET A 529 1.14 -23.80 -42.48
CA MET A 529 0.39 -23.91 -41.23
C MET A 529 -0.23 -22.56 -40.92
N VAL A 530 -1.53 -22.56 -40.63
CA VAL A 530 -2.30 -21.34 -40.46
C VAL A 530 -3.26 -21.49 -39.30
N LEU A 531 -3.34 -20.47 -38.46
CA LEU A 531 -4.37 -20.34 -37.43
C LEU A 531 -5.36 -19.27 -37.86
N GLU A 532 -6.65 -19.59 -37.80
CA GLU A 532 -7.75 -18.73 -38.18
C GLU A 532 -8.70 -18.51 -37.00
N ALA A 533 -8.98 -17.24 -36.70
CA ALA A 533 -9.96 -16.82 -35.70
C ALA A 533 -10.63 -15.51 -36.13
N ASP A 534 -11.96 -15.48 -36.17
CA ASP A 534 -12.76 -14.26 -36.45
C ASP A 534 -12.38 -13.48 -37.73
N GLY A 535 -12.07 -14.21 -38.81
CA GLY A 535 -11.64 -13.62 -40.08
C GLY A 535 -10.17 -13.16 -40.11
N GLU A 536 -9.45 -13.25 -38.99
CA GLU A 536 -8.01 -13.05 -38.92
C GLU A 536 -7.25 -14.35 -39.12
N VAL A 537 -6.15 -14.25 -39.85
CA VAL A 537 -5.34 -15.38 -40.28
C VAL A 537 -3.89 -15.09 -39.91
N VAL A 538 -3.32 -15.93 -39.05
CA VAL A 538 -1.90 -15.87 -38.68
C VAL A 538 -1.19 -17.10 -39.21
N GLN A 539 -0.19 -16.89 -40.07
CA GLN A 539 0.67 -17.96 -40.54
C GLN A 539 1.64 -18.38 -39.44
N VAL A 540 1.73 -19.69 -39.19
CA VAL A 540 2.74 -20.28 -38.30
C VAL A 540 4.01 -20.51 -39.12
N PRO A 541 5.13 -19.84 -38.77
CA PRO A 541 6.39 -20.02 -39.51
C PRO A 541 6.95 -21.43 -39.30
N LEU A 542 7.62 -21.98 -40.31
CA LEU A 542 8.39 -23.21 -40.11
C LEU A 542 9.59 -22.91 -39.18
N PRO A 543 9.84 -23.74 -38.17
CA PRO A 543 10.98 -23.58 -37.28
C PRO A 543 12.30 -23.81 -38.01
N THR A 544 13.36 -23.14 -37.54
CA THR A 544 14.70 -23.20 -38.15
C THR A 544 15.38 -24.53 -37.90
N THR A 545 15.22 -25.08 -36.70
CA THR A 545 15.55 -26.47 -36.40
C THR A 545 14.21 -27.20 -36.40
N LEU A 546 14.03 -28.21 -37.25
CA LEU A 546 12.78 -28.96 -37.40
C LEU A 546 12.50 -29.85 -36.16
N SER A 547 12.57 -29.27 -34.96
CA SER A 547 12.43 -29.88 -33.65
C SER A 547 11.02 -29.65 -33.08
N LYS A 548 10.56 -30.57 -32.21
CA LYS A 548 9.25 -30.50 -31.57
C LYS A 548 9.13 -29.26 -30.67
N GLU A 549 10.19 -28.85 -29.98
CA GLU A 549 10.21 -27.70 -29.07
C GLU A 549 10.08 -26.36 -29.82
N GLU A 550 10.81 -26.16 -30.92
CA GLU A 550 10.66 -24.94 -31.72
C GLU A 550 9.30 -24.88 -32.42
N LEU A 551 8.79 -26.03 -32.87
CA LEU A 551 7.44 -26.13 -33.43
C LEU A 551 6.37 -25.73 -32.39
N LYS A 552 6.53 -26.18 -31.13
CA LYS A 552 5.64 -25.78 -30.02
C LYS A 552 5.63 -24.28 -29.84
N ARG A 553 6.82 -23.66 -29.74
CA ARG A 553 6.95 -22.21 -29.60
C ARG A 553 6.34 -21.45 -30.77
N ALA A 554 6.53 -21.92 -32.01
CA ALA A 554 5.96 -21.29 -33.20
C ALA A 554 4.42 -21.28 -33.16
N VAL A 555 3.79 -22.40 -32.76
CA VAL A 555 2.33 -22.50 -32.62
C VAL A 555 1.82 -21.63 -31.47
N GLU A 556 2.47 -21.65 -30.31
CA GLU A 556 2.09 -20.82 -29.15
C GLU A 556 2.20 -19.32 -29.46
N THR A 557 3.28 -18.90 -30.12
CA THR A 557 3.48 -17.49 -30.53
C THR A 557 2.38 -17.05 -31.49
N ALA A 558 1.98 -17.92 -32.42
CA ALA A 558 0.90 -17.62 -33.35
C ALA A 558 -0.49 -17.56 -32.65
N LEU A 559 -0.73 -18.40 -31.64
CA LEU A 559 -1.92 -18.32 -30.79
C LEU A 559 -1.96 -17.04 -29.95
N GLN A 560 -0.82 -16.62 -29.39
CA GLN A 560 -0.70 -15.36 -28.63
C GLN A 560 -1.03 -14.14 -29.52
N ARG A 561 -0.65 -14.17 -30.80
CA ARG A 561 -1.01 -13.11 -31.77
C ARG A 561 -2.51 -12.99 -32.05
N LEU A 562 -3.22 -14.11 -32.00
CA LEU A 562 -4.68 -14.15 -32.19
C LEU A 562 -5.46 -13.86 -30.90
N THR A 563 -4.81 -13.91 -29.74
CA THR A 563 -5.48 -13.73 -28.45
C THR A 563 -5.57 -12.24 -28.10
N PRO A 564 -6.79 -11.67 -27.95
CA PRO A 564 -6.95 -10.25 -27.61
C PRO A 564 -6.33 -9.94 -26.24
N GLY A 565 -5.53 -8.88 -26.16
CA GLY A 565 -4.93 -8.39 -24.90
C GLY A 565 -3.57 -8.98 -24.53
N VAL A 566 -3.07 -10.00 -25.24
CA VAL A 566 -1.75 -10.60 -24.98
C VAL A 566 -0.61 -9.79 -25.63
N LEU A 567 -0.80 -9.31 -26.85
CA LEU A 567 0.15 -8.44 -27.55
C LEU A 567 -0.43 -7.04 -27.78
N LYS A 568 0.43 -6.00 -27.69
CA LYS A 568 0.04 -4.63 -28.05
C LYS A 568 -0.28 -4.57 -29.53
N THR A 569 -1.41 -3.96 -29.89
CA THR A 569 -1.78 -3.70 -31.29
C THR A 569 -1.15 -2.39 -31.75
N VAL A 570 -0.33 -2.46 -32.80
CA VAL A 570 0.32 -1.31 -33.44
C VAL A 570 -0.30 -1.17 -34.83
N VAL A 571 -0.91 -0.01 -35.07
CA VAL A 571 -1.44 0.33 -36.39
C VAL A 571 -0.30 0.92 -37.22
N MET A 572 -0.02 0.32 -38.38
CA MET A 572 1.05 0.77 -39.27
C MET A 572 0.45 1.26 -40.59
N VAL A 573 0.82 2.48 -40.98
CA VAL A 573 0.45 3.07 -42.28
C VAL A 573 1.68 3.02 -43.17
N LYS A 574 1.59 2.33 -44.31
CA LYS A 574 2.67 2.21 -45.28
C LYS A 574 2.43 3.18 -46.44
N PRO A 575 3.43 3.99 -46.84
CA PRO A 575 3.33 4.75 -48.08
C PRO A 575 3.35 3.82 -49.30
N GLN A 576 2.48 4.07 -50.29
CA GLN A 576 2.47 3.35 -51.57
C GLN A 576 3.74 3.71 -52.37
N LEU A 577 4.82 2.93 -52.21
CA LEU A 577 6.08 3.15 -52.92
C LEU A 577 6.43 1.95 -53.81
N THR A 578 6.36 2.15 -55.12
CA THR A 578 6.90 1.25 -56.16
C THR A 578 8.39 1.54 -56.39
N GLY A 579 9.22 1.29 -55.37
CA GLY A 579 10.67 1.49 -55.44
C GLY A 579 11.43 0.68 -54.39
N PRO A 580 12.78 0.66 -54.43
CA PRO A 580 13.64 -0.20 -53.59
C PRO A 580 13.51 0.00 -52.06
N GLY A 581 12.77 1.02 -51.61
CA GLY A 581 12.40 1.20 -50.20
C GLY A 581 11.34 0.22 -49.68
N SER A 582 10.60 -0.47 -50.56
CA SER A 582 9.55 -1.43 -50.17
C SER A 582 10.10 -2.63 -49.36
N GLN A 583 11.32 -3.07 -49.64
CA GLN A 583 11.97 -4.16 -48.91
C GLN A 583 12.24 -3.79 -47.44
N ARG A 584 12.65 -2.53 -47.16
CA ARG A 584 12.92 -2.07 -45.79
C ARG A 584 11.66 -2.03 -44.91
N TYR A 585 10.51 -1.66 -45.48
CA TYR A 585 9.25 -1.66 -44.74
C TYR A 585 8.73 -3.07 -44.48
N THR A 586 8.97 -4.01 -45.39
CA THR A 586 8.62 -5.43 -45.22
C THR A 586 9.48 -6.08 -44.13
N GLU A 587 10.75 -5.72 -44.04
CA GLU A 587 11.67 -6.18 -42.99
C GLU A 587 11.32 -5.59 -41.61
N LEU A 588 10.94 -4.30 -41.58
CA LEU A 588 10.43 -3.65 -40.38
C LEU A 588 9.15 -4.31 -39.88
N GLU A 589 8.21 -4.60 -40.78
CA GLU A 589 6.97 -5.32 -40.48
C GLU A 589 7.25 -6.72 -39.93
N LYS A 590 8.18 -7.46 -40.54
CA LYS A 590 8.57 -8.78 -40.06
C LYS A 590 9.15 -8.70 -38.64
N THR A 591 10.03 -7.73 -38.38
CA THR A 591 10.68 -7.54 -37.07
C THR A 591 9.71 -7.07 -36.00
N LEU A 592 8.82 -6.14 -36.33
CA LEU A 592 7.80 -5.65 -35.40
C LEU A 592 6.76 -6.75 -35.11
N GLY A 593 6.37 -7.52 -36.12
CA GLY A 593 5.42 -8.64 -35.98
C GLY A 593 5.89 -9.74 -35.03
N GLU A 594 7.19 -9.80 -34.68
CA GLU A 594 7.70 -10.71 -33.66
C GLU A 594 7.16 -10.39 -32.27
N ASN A 595 6.99 -9.11 -31.93
CA ASN A 595 6.71 -8.66 -30.56
C ASN A 595 5.40 -7.87 -30.40
N VAL A 596 4.77 -7.43 -31.50
CA VAL A 596 3.52 -6.67 -31.49
C VAL A 596 2.54 -7.19 -32.54
N ARG A 597 1.23 -7.01 -32.29
CA ARG A 597 0.18 -7.28 -33.29
C ARG A 597 0.13 -6.10 -34.25
N LEU A 598 0.50 -6.30 -35.51
CA LEU A 598 0.43 -5.27 -36.54
C LEU A 598 -0.96 -5.26 -37.19
N LYS A 599 -1.53 -4.07 -37.36
CA LYS A 599 -2.76 -3.86 -38.15
C LYS A 599 -2.49 -2.79 -39.20
N GLU A 600 -2.71 -3.12 -40.47
CA GLU A 600 -2.66 -2.10 -41.52
C GLU A 600 -3.90 -1.21 -41.42
N ALA A 601 -3.69 0.09 -41.56
CA ALA A 601 -4.77 1.06 -41.74
C ALA A 601 -4.41 1.98 -42.90
N ASP A 602 -5.41 2.27 -43.73
CA ASP A 602 -5.35 3.38 -44.68
C ASP A 602 -5.69 4.67 -43.92
N LEU A 603 -4.85 5.70 -44.08
CA LEU A 603 -5.15 7.06 -43.63
C LEU A 603 -5.97 7.81 -44.67
#